data_AF-A0A484B968-F1
#
_entry.id   AF-A0A484B968-F1
#
_cell.length_a   1.000
_cell.length_b   1.000
_cell.length_c   1.000
_cell.angle_alpha   90.00
_cell.angle_beta   90.00
_cell.angle_gamma   90.00
#
_symmetry.space_group_name_H-M   'P 1'
#
loop_
_entity.id
_entity.type
_entity.pdbx_description
1 polymer ?
#
loop_
_entity_poly.entity_id
_entity_poly.type
_entity_poly.pdbx_seq_one_letter_code
_entity_poly.pdbx_strand_id
1 'polypeptide(L)'
;MPRLKPTLKTDVIGSLDLNPEKSVGEYRLSRQQERFFVKPPNWDSAGDSIEMLYIANARENDAMVVLQRQLLEEAQHQSELNHQRIAQMYRMQERLRKRFIEVNGFIKDCADKKRTAETIIRQQEAQHDELTKGIDEFKRSISVLNAFRTDLKATVREFEPYERVLDEVVEKSDIFVSPKDCLDRCDALMLAQVEINELENKKLQEIEEMRLRMVKITNEAALTVLGLKNDLAKLERSYNQSRALGLRWETTLSLCKDTISNNDLDKDRALDGLQILYRMLCKRRDLDAHFNRRDVEKTVDFIKREIELLNLVLRELEKSSTKGSKSAPQDGALCGAQL
;
A
#
# COMPACT_ATOMS: atom_id res chain seq x y z
N MET A 1 -6.82 -105.43 32.15
CA MET A 1 -6.24 -105.89 33.44
C MET A 1 -7.12 -107.02 33.98
N PRO A 2 -6.56 -108.20 34.31
CA PRO A 2 -7.32 -109.24 35.00
C PRO A 2 -7.56 -108.80 36.45
N ARG A 3 -8.81 -108.87 36.91
CA ARG A 3 -9.19 -108.48 38.28
C ARG A 3 -8.65 -109.53 39.26
N LEU A 4 -7.73 -109.13 40.13
CA LEU A 4 -7.30 -109.93 41.28
C LEU A 4 -8.50 -110.16 42.22
N LYS A 5 -8.76 -111.43 42.55
CA LYS A 5 -9.87 -111.86 43.40
C LYS A 5 -9.52 -111.69 44.88
N PRO A 6 -10.36 -111.06 45.71
CA PRO A 6 -10.18 -111.06 47.15
C PRO A 6 -10.80 -112.33 47.73
N THR A 7 -9.99 -113.30 48.13
CA THR A 7 -10.43 -114.41 48.99
C THR A 7 -10.29 -113.97 50.44
N LEU A 8 -11.40 -113.75 51.14
CA LEU A 8 -11.39 -113.60 52.60
C LEU A 8 -11.33 -115.02 53.19
N LYS A 9 -10.27 -115.36 53.92
CA LYS A 9 -10.20 -116.62 54.66
C LYS A 9 -10.97 -116.45 55.97
N THR A 10 -11.93 -117.32 56.24
CA THR A 10 -12.53 -117.48 57.58
C THR A 10 -12.14 -118.85 58.13
N ASP A 11 -11.64 -118.88 59.36
CA ASP A 11 -10.76 -119.91 59.92
C ASP A 11 -11.39 -121.27 60.30
N VAL A 12 -12.55 -121.65 59.75
CA VAL A 12 -13.10 -122.97 60.04
C VAL A 12 -13.73 -123.56 58.78
N ILE A 13 -12.91 -124.33 58.04
CA ILE A 13 -13.21 -125.16 56.86
C ILE A 13 -13.31 -124.40 55.51
N GLY A 14 -12.21 -124.42 54.75
CA GLY A 14 -12.21 -124.33 53.27
C GLY A 14 -12.50 -122.97 52.63
N SER A 15 -11.82 -122.65 51.53
CA SER A 15 -12.09 -121.45 50.72
C SER A 15 -13.44 -121.58 50.00
N LEU A 16 -14.44 -120.78 50.38
CA LEU A 16 -15.70 -120.68 49.61
C LEU A 16 -15.44 -120.00 48.26
N ASP A 17 -15.84 -120.66 47.16
CA ASP A 17 -15.79 -120.08 45.82
C ASP A 17 -17.11 -119.32 45.54
N LEU A 18 -17.02 -117.99 45.39
CA LEU A 18 -18.16 -117.05 45.30
C LEU A 18 -18.94 -117.11 43.97
N ASN A 19 -18.84 -118.20 43.21
CA ASN A 19 -19.59 -118.41 41.97
C ASN A 19 -21.05 -118.77 42.29
N PRO A 20 -22.06 -117.99 41.81
CA PRO A 20 -23.45 -118.16 42.21
C PRO A 20 -24.08 -119.50 41.81
N GLU A 21 -23.60 -120.15 40.76
CA GLU A 21 -24.12 -121.46 40.31
C GLU A 21 -23.69 -122.61 41.25
N LYS A 22 -22.48 -122.55 41.81
CA LYS A 22 -21.96 -123.58 42.72
C LYS A 22 -22.35 -123.32 44.18
N SER A 23 -22.44 -122.04 44.56
CA SER A 23 -22.76 -121.64 45.93
C SER A 23 -24.17 -122.06 46.36
N VAL A 24 -25.14 -122.17 45.44
CA VAL A 24 -26.49 -122.70 45.75
C VAL A 24 -26.44 -124.19 46.10
N GLY A 25 -25.57 -124.95 45.43
CA GLY A 25 -25.32 -126.36 45.72
C GLY A 25 -24.66 -126.56 47.09
N GLU A 26 -23.60 -125.79 47.35
CA GLU A 26 -22.90 -125.79 48.64
C GLU A 26 -23.80 -125.32 49.79
N TYR A 27 -24.65 -124.31 49.58
CA TYR A 27 -25.63 -123.85 50.55
C TYR A 27 -26.69 -124.92 50.86
N ARG A 28 -27.17 -125.66 49.85
CA ARG A 28 -28.09 -126.79 50.05
C ARG A 28 -27.44 -127.94 50.82
N LEU A 29 -26.18 -128.27 50.52
CA LEU A 29 -25.42 -129.28 51.25
C LEU A 29 -25.18 -128.86 52.70
N SER A 30 -24.80 -127.61 52.93
CA SER A 30 -24.64 -127.04 54.28
C SER A 30 -25.95 -127.09 55.08
N ARG A 31 -27.09 -126.73 54.47
CA ARG A 31 -28.42 -126.84 55.09
C ARG A 31 -28.85 -128.29 55.36
N GLN A 32 -28.49 -129.23 54.50
CA GLN A 32 -28.72 -130.66 54.74
C GLN A 32 -27.83 -131.18 55.87
N GLN A 33 -26.57 -130.79 55.90
CA GLN A 33 -25.65 -131.12 56.99
C GLN A 33 -26.15 -130.53 58.31
N GLU A 34 -26.58 -129.26 58.38
CA GLU A 34 -27.20 -128.71 59.60
C GLU A 34 -28.38 -129.53 60.12
N ARG A 35 -29.19 -130.12 59.22
CA ARG A 35 -30.36 -130.93 59.60
C ARG A 35 -30.03 -132.33 60.09
N PHE A 36 -28.97 -132.96 59.60
CA PHE A 36 -28.59 -134.35 59.92
C PHE A 36 -27.34 -134.46 60.80
N PHE A 37 -26.69 -133.33 61.13
CA PHE A 37 -25.51 -133.31 61.98
C PHE A 37 -25.91 -133.47 63.45
N VAL A 38 -25.97 -134.72 63.89
CA VAL A 38 -25.98 -135.08 65.30
C VAL A 38 -24.55 -134.93 65.81
N LYS A 39 -24.28 -133.90 66.63
CA LYS A 39 -23.04 -133.85 67.43
C LYS A 39 -23.10 -135.03 68.40
N PRO A 40 -22.20 -136.03 68.33
CA PRO A 40 -22.12 -137.04 69.36
C PRO A 40 -21.92 -136.35 70.71
N PRO A 41 -22.66 -136.72 71.76
CA PRO A 41 -22.42 -136.19 73.09
C PRO A 41 -20.99 -136.50 73.52
N ASN A 42 -20.30 -135.52 74.12
CA ASN A 42 -18.85 -135.47 74.40
C ASN A 42 -18.26 -136.67 75.18
N TRP A 43 -19.06 -137.64 75.60
CA TRP A 43 -18.64 -138.82 76.34
C TRP A 43 -18.15 -139.96 75.44
N ASP A 44 -18.48 -139.92 74.14
CA ASP A 44 -18.10 -140.93 73.14
C ASP A 44 -17.16 -140.37 72.04
N SER A 45 -16.62 -139.16 72.28
CA SER A 45 -15.44 -138.66 71.59
C SER A 45 -14.29 -138.82 72.57
N ALA A 46 -13.26 -139.60 72.22
CA ALA A 46 -12.02 -139.62 72.99
C ALA A 46 -11.53 -138.17 73.08
N GLY A 47 -11.67 -137.54 74.24
CA GLY A 47 -11.16 -136.19 74.43
C GLY A 47 -9.68 -136.18 74.10
N ASP A 48 -9.23 -135.17 73.35
CA ASP A 48 -7.83 -135.07 72.95
C ASP A 48 -6.97 -135.11 74.21
N SER A 49 -6.16 -136.16 74.36
CA SER A 49 -5.23 -136.28 75.49
C SER A 49 -4.29 -135.06 75.48
N ILE A 50 -3.69 -134.72 76.63
CA ILE A 50 -2.72 -133.62 76.72
C ILE A 50 -1.62 -133.76 75.65
N GLU A 51 -1.25 -135.00 75.34
CA GLU A 51 -0.29 -135.35 74.30
C GLU A 51 -0.84 -135.04 72.89
N MET A 52 -2.12 -135.32 72.64
CA MET A 52 -2.76 -135.01 71.36
C MET A 52 -2.91 -133.49 71.14
N LEU A 53 -3.25 -132.73 72.19
CA LEU A 53 -3.24 -131.26 72.16
C LEU A 53 -1.84 -130.68 72.00
N TYR A 54 -0.82 -131.29 72.62
CA TYR A 54 0.57 -130.90 72.42
C TYR A 54 1.02 -131.15 70.97
N ILE A 55 0.66 -132.29 70.38
CA ILE A 55 0.94 -132.61 68.97
C ILE A 55 0.19 -131.64 68.04
N ALA A 56 -1.06 -131.28 68.34
CA ALA A 56 -1.82 -130.31 67.55
C ALA A 56 -1.19 -128.90 67.62
N ASN A 57 -0.86 -128.43 68.82
CA ASN A 57 -0.17 -127.15 69.03
C ASN A 57 1.25 -127.14 68.42
N ALA A 58 1.96 -128.26 68.44
CA ALA A 58 3.26 -128.38 67.80
C ALA A 58 3.12 -128.28 66.27
N ARG A 59 2.14 -128.97 65.68
CA ARG A 59 1.82 -128.86 64.25
C ARG A 59 1.37 -127.46 63.85
N GLU A 60 0.59 -126.79 64.69
CA GLU A 60 0.14 -125.41 64.46
C GLU A 60 1.31 -124.43 64.58
N ASN A 61 2.19 -124.59 65.58
CA ASN A 61 3.42 -123.80 65.68
C ASN A 61 4.34 -124.03 64.48
N ASP A 62 4.51 -125.28 64.04
CA ASP A 62 5.29 -125.60 62.84
C ASP A 62 4.68 -124.94 61.59
N ALA A 63 3.35 -124.98 61.44
CA ALA A 63 2.64 -124.29 60.37
C ALA A 63 2.78 -122.76 60.46
N MET A 64 2.73 -122.19 61.67
CA MET A 64 2.91 -120.77 61.94
C MET A 64 4.33 -120.29 61.65
N VAL A 65 5.35 -121.08 61.99
CA VAL A 65 6.75 -120.77 61.66
C VAL A 65 6.97 -120.80 60.15
N VAL A 66 6.36 -121.75 59.44
CA VAL A 66 6.39 -121.78 57.97
C VAL A 66 5.68 -120.56 57.38
N LEU A 67 4.52 -120.19 57.91
CA LEU A 67 3.77 -119.00 57.46
C LEU A 67 4.54 -117.70 57.74
N GLN A 68 5.15 -117.57 58.91
CA GLN A 68 5.93 -116.39 59.28
C GLN A 68 7.15 -116.23 58.35
N ARG A 69 7.80 -117.33 57.97
CA ARG A 69 8.87 -117.31 56.96
C ARG A 69 8.35 -116.85 55.59
N GLN A 70 7.21 -117.39 55.14
CA GLN A 70 6.58 -116.96 53.89
C GLN A 70 6.21 -115.47 53.90
N LEU A 71 5.61 -114.98 54.99
CA LEU A 71 5.25 -113.57 55.14
C LEU A 71 6.47 -112.66 55.18
N LEU A 72 7.57 -113.09 55.81
CA LEU A 72 8.82 -112.33 55.80
C LEU A 72 9.43 -112.29 54.40
N GLU A 73 9.46 -113.42 53.68
CA GLU A 73 9.94 -113.49 52.29
C GLU A 73 9.08 -112.63 51.37
N GLU A 74 7.76 -112.68 51.49
CA GLU A 74 6.83 -111.83 50.73
C GLU A 74 6.98 -110.35 51.10
N ALA A 75 7.12 -110.01 52.39
CA ALA A 75 7.32 -108.63 52.83
C ALA A 75 8.66 -108.06 52.33
N GLN A 76 9.73 -108.86 52.36
CA GLN A 76 11.02 -108.50 51.78
C GLN A 76 10.90 -108.27 50.28
N HIS A 77 10.27 -109.20 49.56
CA HIS A 77 10.07 -109.09 48.12
C HIS A 77 9.18 -107.88 47.73
N GLN A 78 8.14 -107.58 48.51
CA GLN A 78 7.30 -106.40 48.31
C GLN A 78 8.03 -105.10 48.64
N SER A 79 8.88 -105.10 49.67
CA SER A 79 9.72 -103.96 50.02
C SER A 79 10.69 -103.63 48.88
N GLU A 80 11.33 -104.65 48.30
CA GLU A 80 12.22 -104.48 47.14
C GLU A 80 11.46 -103.95 45.91
N LEU A 81 10.28 -104.49 45.61
CA LEU A 81 9.44 -104.01 44.51
C LEU A 81 8.99 -102.56 44.73
N ASN A 82 8.60 -102.20 45.95
CA ASN A 82 8.23 -100.83 46.28
C ASN A 82 9.42 -99.89 46.22
N HIS A 83 10.60 -100.31 46.67
CA HIS A 83 11.83 -99.54 46.53
C HIS A 83 12.16 -99.27 45.06
N GLN A 84 12.04 -100.28 44.20
CA GLN A 84 12.20 -100.12 42.76
C GLN A 84 11.17 -99.16 42.15
N ARG A 85 9.90 -99.25 42.55
CA ARG A 85 8.83 -98.34 42.08
C ARG A 85 9.09 -96.90 42.51
N ILE A 86 9.48 -96.68 43.76
CA ILE A 86 9.83 -95.36 44.29
C ILE A 86 11.02 -94.78 43.53
N ALA A 87 12.07 -95.59 43.28
CA ALA A 87 13.23 -95.17 42.50
C ALA A 87 12.85 -94.81 41.04
N GLN A 88 11.96 -95.58 40.41
CA GLN A 88 11.44 -95.27 39.07
C GLN A 88 10.61 -93.98 39.06
N MET A 89 9.78 -93.77 40.07
CA MET A 89 8.99 -92.54 40.23
C MET A 89 9.90 -91.32 40.33
N TYR A 90 10.93 -91.34 41.18
CA TYR A 90 11.89 -90.23 41.29
C TYR A 90 12.64 -89.98 39.99
N ARG A 91 13.05 -91.04 39.28
CA ARG A 91 13.67 -90.91 37.94
C ARG A 91 12.73 -90.24 36.94
N MET A 92 11.43 -90.56 36.99
CA MET A 92 10.44 -89.97 36.10
C MET A 92 10.15 -88.51 36.45
N GLN A 93 10.01 -88.20 37.75
CA GLN A 93 9.82 -86.84 38.25
C GLN A 93 11.01 -85.94 37.84
N GLU A 94 12.24 -86.43 37.96
CA GLU A 94 13.42 -85.67 37.55
C GLU A 94 13.45 -85.41 36.04
N ARG A 95 13.07 -86.40 35.21
CA ARG A 95 12.92 -86.19 33.75
C ARG A 95 11.84 -85.15 33.43
N LEU A 96 10.70 -85.21 34.11
CA LEU A 96 9.62 -84.24 33.92
C LEU A 96 10.06 -82.84 34.33
N ARG A 97 10.79 -82.70 35.45
CA ARG A 97 11.35 -81.43 35.89
C ARG A 97 12.31 -80.85 34.87
N LYS A 98 13.23 -81.65 34.32
CA LYS A 98 14.15 -81.22 33.26
C LYS A 98 13.40 -80.74 32.02
N ARG A 99 12.43 -81.53 31.53
CA ARG A 99 11.57 -81.13 30.40
C ARG A 99 10.79 -79.86 30.68
N PHE A 100 10.28 -79.67 31.90
CA PHE A 100 9.56 -78.47 32.27
C PHE A 100 10.46 -77.23 32.26
N ILE A 101 11.70 -77.35 32.74
CA ILE A 101 12.70 -76.28 32.67
C ILE A 101 13.04 -75.97 31.20
N GLU A 102 13.25 -76.98 30.37
CA GLU A 102 13.52 -76.82 28.93
C GLU A 102 12.37 -76.11 28.21
N VAL A 103 11.13 -76.56 28.43
CA VAL A 103 9.93 -75.96 27.81
C VAL A 103 9.71 -74.53 28.30
N ASN A 104 9.88 -74.27 29.60
CA ASN A 104 9.74 -72.91 30.13
C ASN A 104 10.85 -71.98 29.58
N GLY A 105 12.08 -72.49 29.47
CA GLY A 105 13.17 -71.78 28.80
C GLY A 105 12.83 -71.45 27.35
N PHE A 106 12.32 -72.43 26.59
CA PHE A 106 11.89 -72.24 25.21
C PHE A 106 10.76 -71.22 25.07
N ILE A 107 9.76 -71.23 25.96
CA ILE A 107 8.67 -70.24 25.95
C ILE A 107 9.19 -68.84 26.23
N LYS A 108 10.11 -68.69 27.19
CA LYS A 108 10.76 -67.40 27.47
C LYS A 108 11.56 -66.90 26.26
N ASP A 109 12.38 -67.76 25.66
CA ASP A 109 13.16 -67.42 24.47
C ASP A 109 12.26 -67.01 23.30
N CYS A 110 11.13 -67.70 23.10
CA CYS A 110 10.15 -67.34 22.08
C CYS A 110 9.48 -66.00 22.39
N ALA A 111 9.14 -65.73 23.64
CA ALA A 111 8.55 -64.45 24.05
C ALA A 111 9.55 -63.30 23.85
N ASP A 112 10.82 -63.49 24.18
CA ASP A 112 11.86 -62.48 24.01
C ASP A 112 12.22 -62.27 22.53
N LYS A 113 12.25 -63.34 21.73
CA LYS A 113 12.36 -63.24 20.25
C LYS A 113 11.18 -62.49 19.63
N LYS A 114 9.97 -62.74 20.13
CA LYS A 114 8.77 -62.01 19.67
C LYS A 114 8.87 -60.53 20.02
N ARG A 115 9.23 -60.18 21.26
CA ARG A 115 9.39 -58.79 21.70
C ARG A 115 10.47 -58.07 20.89
N THR A 116 11.61 -58.71 20.67
CA THR A 116 12.70 -58.12 19.87
C THR A 116 12.28 -57.92 18.42
N ALA A 117 11.59 -58.90 17.80
CA ALA A 117 11.03 -58.74 16.46
C ALA A 117 10.02 -57.58 16.41
N GLU A 118 9.10 -57.47 17.37
CA GLU A 118 8.14 -56.36 17.45
C GLU A 118 8.83 -55.00 17.59
N THR A 119 9.90 -54.91 18.39
CA THR A 119 10.68 -53.66 18.50
C THR A 119 11.38 -53.30 17.20
N ILE A 120 11.93 -54.28 16.48
CA ILE A 120 12.58 -54.06 15.18
C ILE A 120 11.56 -53.62 14.15
N ILE A 121 10.38 -54.27 14.10
CA ILE A 121 9.29 -53.90 13.19
C ILE A 121 8.89 -52.44 13.42
N ARG A 122 8.66 -52.04 14.68
CA ARG A 122 8.30 -50.64 14.99
C ARG A 122 9.38 -49.64 14.60
N GLN A 123 10.64 -49.98 14.80
CA GLN A 123 11.76 -49.12 14.38
C GLN A 123 11.82 -48.99 12.86
N GLN A 124 11.63 -50.09 12.13
CA GLN A 124 11.60 -50.08 10.67
C GLN A 124 10.38 -49.30 10.13
N GLU A 125 9.21 -49.48 10.72
CA GLU A 125 8.00 -48.70 10.37
C GLU A 125 8.24 -47.20 10.55
N ALA A 126 8.84 -46.78 11.67
CA ALA A 126 9.18 -45.37 11.90
C ALA A 126 10.17 -44.83 10.86
N GLN A 127 11.22 -45.60 10.53
CA GLN A 127 12.18 -45.23 9.49
C GLN A 127 11.53 -45.15 8.11
N HIS A 128 10.62 -46.08 7.79
CA HIS A 128 9.86 -46.05 6.55
C HIS A 128 8.97 -44.82 6.45
N ASP A 129 8.31 -44.42 7.53
CA ASP A 129 7.48 -43.21 7.56
C ASP A 129 8.31 -41.94 7.33
N GLU A 130 9.47 -41.84 7.97
CA GLU A 130 10.40 -40.71 7.79
C GLU A 130 10.93 -40.64 6.35
N LEU A 131 11.37 -41.77 5.80
CA LEU A 131 11.84 -41.85 4.41
C LEU A 131 10.71 -41.53 3.41
N THR A 132 9.49 -42.00 3.67
CA THR A 132 8.33 -41.72 2.81
C THR A 132 8.00 -40.24 2.80
N LYS A 133 8.03 -39.57 3.96
CA LYS A 133 7.86 -38.11 4.05
C LYS A 133 8.95 -37.38 3.25
N GLY A 134 10.22 -37.78 3.40
CA GLY A 134 11.33 -37.20 2.64
C GLY A 134 11.17 -37.40 1.13
N ILE A 135 10.75 -38.59 0.70
CA ILE A 135 10.46 -38.88 -0.71
C ILE A 135 9.35 -37.96 -1.24
N ASP A 136 8.28 -37.75 -0.47
CA ASP A 136 7.17 -36.90 -0.88
C ASP A 136 7.56 -35.42 -0.93
N GLU A 137 8.40 -34.94 -0.02
CA GLU A 137 8.99 -33.61 -0.07
C GLU A 137 9.85 -33.42 -1.33
N PHE A 138 10.72 -34.38 -1.65
CA PHE A 138 11.51 -34.32 -2.88
C PHE A 138 10.65 -34.39 -4.13
N LYS A 139 9.60 -35.22 -4.16
CA LYS A 139 8.64 -35.26 -5.28
C LYS A 139 7.94 -33.91 -5.48
N ARG A 140 7.53 -33.25 -4.39
CA ARG A 140 6.95 -31.90 -4.45
C ARG A 140 7.96 -30.90 -5.00
N SER A 141 9.20 -30.91 -4.49
CA SER A 141 10.27 -30.02 -4.96
C SER A 141 10.57 -30.22 -6.45
N ILE A 142 10.66 -31.47 -6.91
CA ILE A 142 10.84 -31.81 -8.33
C ILE A 142 9.67 -31.31 -9.16
N SER A 143 8.43 -31.45 -8.68
CA SER A 143 7.24 -30.94 -9.36
C SER A 143 7.30 -29.42 -9.53
N VAL A 144 7.64 -28.68 -8.46
CA VAL A 144 7.79 -27.21 -8.50
C VAL A 144 8.90 -26.79 -9.47
N LEU A 145 10.06 -27.45 -9.42
CA LEU A 145 11.17 -27.17 -10.34
C LEU A 145 10.80 -27.47 -11.79
N ASN A 146 10.03 -28.52 -12.04
CA ASN A 146 9.55 -28.84 -13.39
C ASN A 146 8.56 -27.79 -13.90
N ALA A 147 7.63 -27.32 -13.04
CA ALA A 147 6.72 -26.23 -13.39
C ALA A 147 7.50 -24.93 -13.69
N PHE A 148 8.43 -24.55 -12.82
CA PHE A 148 9.30 -23.40 -13.08
C PHE A 148 10.10 -23.55 -14.38
N ARG A 149 10.61 -24.74 -14.67
CA ARG A 149 11.32 -25.02 -15.93
C ARG A 149 10.39 -24.89 -17.14
N THR A 150 9.13 -25.34 -17.06
CA THR A 150 8.17 -25.17 -18.15
C THR A 150 7.84 -23.70 -18.38
N ASP A 151 7.67 -22.94 -17.31
CA ASP A 151 7.38 -21.51 -17.37
C ASP A 151 8.58 -20.76 -17.98
N LEU A 152 9.80 -21.05 -17.51
CA LEU A 152 11.02 -20.45 -18.06
C LEU A 152 11.22 -20.81 -19.54
N LYS A 153 10.88 -22.04 -19.95
CA LYS A 153 10.92 -22.41 -21.38
C LYS A 153 9.88 -21.67 -22.20
N ALA A 154 8.69 -21.41 -21.63
CA ALA A 154 7.66 -20.62 -22.29
C ALA A 154 8.13 -19.18 -22.48
N THR A 155 8.66 -18.54 -21.43
CA THR A 155 9.18 -17.17 -21.54
C THR A 155 10.35 -17.07 -22.50
N VAL A 156 11.29 -18.02 -22.49
CA VAL A 156 12.39 -18.05 -23.48
C VAL A 156 11.85 -18.14 -24.92
N ARG A 157 10.80 -18.94 -25.17
CA ARG A 157 10.15 -19.01 -26.49
C ARG A 157 9.44 -17.70 -26.87
N GLU A 158 8.88 -16.99 -25.91
CA GLU A 158 8.30 -15.65 -26.15
C GLU A 158 9.39 -14.64 -26.54
N PHE A 159 10.60 -14.76 -26.00
CA PHE A 159 11.72 -13.86 -26.30
C PHE A 159 12.53 -14.24 -27.55
N GLU A 160 12.46 -15.49 -27.99
CA GLU A 160 13.18 -16.01 -29.17
C GLU A 160 12.99 -15.19 -30.47
N PRO A 161 11.80 -14.63 -30.79
CA PRO A 161 11.65 -13.77 -31.97
C PRO A 161 12.43 -12.45 -31.85
N TYR A 162 12.49 -11.87 -30.65
CA TYR A 162 13.23 -10.61 -30.43
C TYR A 162 14.73 -10.83 -30.49
N GLU A 163 15.22 -11.95 -29.95
CA GLU A 163 16.63 -12.36 -30.08
C GLU A 163 17.00 -12.53 -31.55
N ARG A 164 16.16 -13.22 -32.36
CA ARG A 164 16.35 -13.32 -33.81
C ARG A 164 16.44 -11.97 -34.51
N VAL A 165 15.60 -11.01 -34.13
CA VAL A 165 15.66 -9.66 -34.70
C VAL A 165 16.97 -8.96 -34.32
N LEU A 166 17.43 -9.09 -33.07
CA LEU A 166 18.71 -8.52 -32.64
C LEU A 166 19.88 -9.14 -33.40
N ASP A 167 19.87 -10.46 -33.58
CA ASP A 167 20.88 -11.17 -34.37
C ASP A 167 20.85 -10.70 -35.84
N GLU A 168 19.67 -10.58 -36.46
CA GLU A 168 19.54 -10.03 -37.82
C GLU A 168 20.06 -8.60 -37.94
N VAL A 169 19.84 -7.76 -36.93
CA VAL A 169 20.33 -6.37 -36.92
C VAL A 169 21.86 -6.34 -36.81
N VAL A 170 22.45 -7.20 -35.98
CA VAL A 170 23.90 -7.34 -35.86
C VAL A 170 24.51 -7.87 -37.16
N GLU A 171 23.86 -8.84 -37.84
CA GLU A 171 24.32 -9.35 -39.13
C GLU A 171 24.24 -8.31 -40.25
N LYS A 172 23.18 -7.49 -40.27
CA LYS A 172 22.95 -6.49 -41.34
C LYS A 172 23.72 -5.18 -41.13
N SER A 173 24.16 -4.90 -39.91
CA SER A 173 24.82 -3.63 -39.59
C SER A 173 26.21 -3.85 -38.99
N ASP A 174 27.22 -3.30 -39.67
CA ASP A 174 28.61 -3.33 -39.21
C ASP A 174 28.87 -2.47 -37.95
N ILE A 175 27.81 -1.86 -37.41
CA ILE A 175 27.86 -0.91 -36.29
C ILE A 175 27.90 -1.65 -34.94
N PHE A 176 27.33 -2.86 -34.88
CA PHE A 176 27.21 -3.64 -33.65
C PHE A 176 28.06 -4.90 -33.74
N VAL A 177 28.84 -5.16 -32.69
CA VAL A 177 29.68 -6.37 -32.61
C VAL A 177 28.92 -7.55 -32.00
N SER A 178 27.92 -7.27 -31.16
CA SER A 178 27.13 -8.26 -30.44
C SER A 178 25.72 -7.72 -30.18
N PRO A 179 24.69 -8.59 -30.04
CA PRO A 179 23.35 -8.17 -29.59
C PRO A 179 23.38 -7.36 -28.29
N LYS A 180 24.34 -7.66 -27.39
CA LYS A 180 24.55 -6.90 -26.15
C LYS A 180 25.00 -5.46 -26.41
N ASP A 181 25.92 -5.27 -27.35
CA ASP A 181 26.41 -3.95 -27.75
C ASP A 181 25.28 -3.10 -28.37
N CYS A 182 24.38 -3.74 -29.13
CA CYS A 182 23.16 -3.09 -29.61
C CYS A 182 22.26 -2.63 -28.46
N LEU A 183 22.03 -3.49 -27.46
CA LEU A 183 21.22 -3.16 -26.29
C LEU A 183 21.84 -2.05 -25.44
N ASP A 184 23.13 -2.15 -25.11
CA ASP A 184 23.84 -1.17 -24.29
C ASP A 184 23.83 0.23 -24.95
N ARG A 185 23.94 0.27 -26.29
CA ARG A 185 23.86 1.53 -27.04
C ARG A 185 22.44 2.08 -27.13
N CYS A 186 21.43 1.21 -27.26
CA CYS A 186 20.03 1.60 -27.15
C CYS A 186 19.73 2.18 -25.76
N ASP A 187 20.22 1.56 -24.69
CA ASP A 187 20.07 2.05 -23.32
C ASP A 187 20.74 3.41 -23.14
N ALA A 188 21.97 3.58 -23.63
CA ALA A 188 22.66 4.86 -23.62
C ALA A 188 21.90 5.94 -24.41
N LEU A 189 21.33 5.61 -25.57
CA LEU A 189 20.51 6.52 -26.37
C LEU A 189 19.20 6.88 -25.66
N MET A 190 18.56 5.93 -24.99
CA MET A 190 17.35 6.18 -24.20
C MET A 190 17.64 7.11 -23.02
N LEU A 191 18.75 6.90 -22.31
CA LEU A 191 19.20 7.79 -21.24
C LEU A 191 19.51 9.20 -21.78
N ALA A 192 20.26 9.29 -22.87
CA ALA A 192 20.56 10.57 -23.52
C ALA A 192 19.28 11.30 -23.97
N GLN A 193 18.29 10.56 -24.49
CA GLN A 193 17.00 11.14 -24.88
C GLN A 193 16.26 11.75 -23.69
N VAL A 194 16.27 11.07 -22.53
CA VAL A 194 15.68 11.60 -21.30
C VAL A 194 16.39 12.87 -20.86
N GLU A 195 17.73 12.87 -20.83
CA GLU A 195 18.52 14.06 -20.45
C GLU A 195 18.29 15.23 -21.41
N ILE A 196 18.23 14.98 -22.72
CA ILE A 196 17.95 16.00 -23.73
C ILE A 196 16.56 16.59 -23.51
N ASN A 197 15.54 15.75 -23.30
CA ASN A 197 14.18 16.22 -23.04
C ASN A 197 14.10 17.08 -21.77
N GLU A 198 14.82 16.70 -20.70
CA GLU A 198 14.89 17.51 -19.48
C GLU A 198 15.56 18.87 -19.72
N LEU A 199 16.66 18.90 -20.48
CA LEU A 199 17.34 20.14 -20.84
C LEU A 199 16.47 21.03 -21.74
N GLU A 200 15.78 20.44 -22.71
CA GLU A 200 14.84 21.15 -23.58
C GLU A 200 13.73 21.80 -22.77
N ASN A 201 13.11 21.05 -21.86
CA ASN A 201 12.07 21.57 -20.97
C ASN A 201 12.57 22.75 -20.10
N LYS A 202 13.79 22.64 -19.54
CA LYS A 202 14.42 23.74 -18.80
C LYS A 202 14.62 24.97 -19.69
N LYS A 203 15.09 24.78 -20.94
CA LYS A 203 15.29 25.89 -21.87
C LYS A 203 13.99 26.54 -22.31
N LEU A 204 12.93 25.76 -22.51
CA LEU A 204 11.59 26.30 -22.80
C LEU A 204 11.06 27.13 -21.63
N GLN A 205 11.27 26.68 -20.39
CA GLN A 205 10.91 27.47 -19.19
C GLN A 205 11.70 28.78 -19.13
N GLU A 206 13.02 28.75 -19.35
CA GLU A 206 13.86 29.96 -19.41
C GLU A 206 13.36 30.94 -20.50
N ILE A 207 12.99 30.44 -21.68
CA ILE A 207 12.46 31.26 -22.78
C ILE A 207 11.12 31.90 -22.39
N GLU A 208 10.21 31.15 -21.77
CA GLU A 208 8.92 31.68 -21.36
C GLU A 208 9.08 32.71 -20.24
N GLU A 209 9.99 32.50 -19.30
CA GLU A 209 10.34 33.50 -18.28
C GLU A 209 10.92 34.78 -18.90
N MET A 210 11.79 34.66 -19.90
CA MET A 210 12.31 35.82 -20.63
C MET A 210 11.21 36.53 -21.39
N ARG A 211 10.28 35.80 -22.01
CA ARG A 211 9.12 36.37 -22.71
C ARG A 211 8.22 37.13 -21.75
N LEU A 212 7.91 36.57 -20.58
CA LEU A 212 7.13 37.22 -19.55
C LEU A 212 7.83 38.49 -19.03
N ARG A 213 9.15 38.44 -18.82
CA ARG A 213 9.95 39.62 -18.46
C ARG A 213 9.92 40.69 -19.55
N MET A 214 10.08 40.31 -20.81
CA MET A 214 10.01 41.24 -21.94
C MET A 214 8.64 41.91 -21.99
N VAL A 215 7.54 41.16 -21.88
CA VAL A 215 6.17 41.71 -21.88
C VAL A 215 5.99 42.71 -20.74
N LYS A 216 6.45 42.39 -19.52
CA LYS A 216 6.40 43.32 -18.38
C LYS A 216 7.15 44.62 -18.68
N ILE A 217 8.40 44.54 -19.13
CA ILE A 217 9.23 45.71 -19.47
C ILE A 217 8.56 46.53 -20.59
N THR A 218 8.00 45.88 -21.62
CA THR A 218 7.31 46.60 -22.70
C THR A 218 6.03 47.29 -22.22
N ASN A 219 5.29 46.67 -21.31
CA ASN A 219 4.09 47.28 -20.72
C ASN A 219 4.46 48.47 -19.83
N GLU A 220 5.48 48.34 -19.00
CA GLU A 220 6.02 49.43 -18.19
C GLU A 220 6.49 50.59 -19.08
N ALA A 221 7.26 50.31 -20.13
CA ALA A 221 7.71 51.32 -21.10
C ALA A 221 6.53 51.95 -21.85
N ALA A 222 5.51 51.19 -22.23
CA ALA A 222 4.32 51.74 -22.86
C ALA A 222 3.55 52.68 -21.91
N LEU A 223 3.44 52.33 -20.63
CA LEU A 223 2.84 53.16 -19.59
C LEU A 223 3.65 54.44 -19.35
N THR A 224 4.99 54.37 -19.31
CA THR A 224 5.82 55.56 -19.15
C THR A 224 5.72 56.48 -20.37
N VAL A 225 5.75 55.94 -21.59
CA VAL A 225 5.54 56.71 -22.82
C VAL A 225 4.15 57.37 -22.84
N LEU A 226 3.11 56.66 -22.39
CA LEU A 226 1.77 57.22 -22.29
C LEU A 226 1.68 58.34 -21.25
N GLY A 227 2.36 58.19 -20.12
CA GLY A 227 2.53 59.24 -19.11
C GLY A 227 3.20 60.49 -19.69
N LEU A 228 4.35 60.31 -20.37
CA LEU A 228 5.07 61.40 -21.03
C LEU A 228 4.24 62.09 -22.12
N LYS A 229 3.45 61.33 -22.91
CA LYS A 229 2.52 61.92 -23.89
C LYS A 229 1.44 62.77 -23.24
N ASN A 230 0.92 62.35 -22.09
CA ASN A 230 -0.07 63.14 -21.36
C ASN A 230 0.56 64.44 -20.83
N ASP A 231 1.76 64.37 -20.27
CA ASP A 231 2.46 65.55 -19.76
C ASP A 231 2.88 66.51 -20.89
N LEU A 232 3.31 65.98 -22.04
CA LEU A 232 3.53 66.77 -23.25
C LEU A 232 2.26 67.51 -23.67
N ALA A 233 1.13 66.81 -23.73
CA ALA A 233 -0.15 67.42 -24.09
C ALA A 233 -0.60 68.49 -23.08
N LYS A 234 -0.31 68.33 -21.78
CA LYS A 234 -0.56 69.39 -20.78
C LYS A 234 0.33 70.61 -21.03
N LEU A 235 1.61 70.38 -21.35
CA LEU A 235 2.58 71.44 -21.62
C LEU A 235 2.25 72.20 -22.91
N GLU A 236 1.84 71.50 -23.97
CA GLU A 236 1.38 72.13 -25.21
C GLU A 236 0.14 72.98 -24.98
N ARG A 237 -0.82 72.51 -24.18
CA ARG A 237 -2.01 73.30 -23.81
C ARG A 237 -1.62 74.56 -23.04
N SER A 238 -0.76 74.44 -22.02
CA SER A 238 -0.33 75.60 -21.23
C SER A 238 0.48 76.59 -22.07
N TYR A 239 1.35 76.10 -22.96
CA TYR A 239 2.08 76.93 -23.91
C TYR A 239 1.15 77.68 -24.86
N ASN A 240 0.18 76.99 -25.47
CA ASN A 240 -0.79 77.61 -26.37
C ASN A 240 -1.66 78.65 -25.65
N GLN A 241 -2.05 78.38 -24.41
CA GLN A 241 -2.78 79.35 -23.58
C GLN A 241 -1.93 80.59 -23.31
N SER A 242 -0.69 80.42 -22.87
CA SER A 242 0.24 81.53 -22.63
C SER A 242 0.52 82.34 -23.90
N ARG A 243 0.69 81.65 -25.05
CA ARG A 243 0.85 82.30 -26.36
C ARG A 243 -0.38 83.10 -26.76
N ALA A 244 -1.58 82.55 -26.58
CA ALA A 244 -2.82 83.26 -26.87
C ALA A 244 -2.99 84.49 -25.97
N LEU A 245 -2.63 84.40 -24.69
CA LEU A 245 -2.60 85.54 -23.78
C LEU A 245 -1.57 86.59 -24.22
N GLY A 246 -0.36 86.17 -24.61
CA GLY A 246 0.67 87.05 -25.15
C GLY A 246 0.17 87.84 -26.36
N LEU A 247 -0.42 87.16 -27.35
CA LEU A 247 -0.95 87.80 -28.55
C LEU A 247 -2.11 88.76 -28.24
N ARG A 248 -2.96 88.44 -27.25
CA ARG A 248 -3.99 89.37 -26.76
C ARG A 248 -3.36 90.63 -26.17
N TRP A 249 -2.34 90.49 -25.33
CA TRP A 249 -1.65 91.64 -24.74
C TRP A 249 -0.90 92.47 -25.79
N GLU A 250 -0.26 91.84 -26.76
CA GLU A 250 0.36 92.51 -27.90
C GLU A 250 -0.67 93.29 -28.72
N THR A 251 -1.84 92.70 -28.98
CA THR A 251 -2.93 93.36 -29.70
C THR A 251 -3.42 94.58 -28.90
N THR A 252 -3.70 94.43 -27.61
CA THR A 252 -4.10 95.53 -26.73
C THR A 252 -3.04 96.63 -26.70
N LEU A 253 -1.76 96.26 -26.60
CA LEU A 253 -0.66 97.22 -26.61
C LEU A 253 -0.57 97.96 -27.95
N SER A 254 -0.76 97.28 -29.07
CA SER A 254 -0.78 97.91 -30.40
C SER A 254 -1.95 98.89 -30.54
N LEU A 255 -3.15 98.52 -30.08
CA LEU A 255 -4.31 99.42 -30.05
C LEU A 255 -4.06 100.63 -29.15
N CYS A 256 -3.48 100.44 -27.96
CA CYS A 256 -3.06 101.54 -27.08
C CYS A 256 -2.03 102.45 -27.78
N LYS A 257 -1.04 101.89 -28.46
CA LYS A 257 -0.05 102.67 -29.20
C LYS A 257 -0.68 103.47 -30.34
N ASP A 258 -1.57 102.86 -31.12
CA ASP A 258 -2.25 103.51 -32.24
C ASP A 258 -3.19 104.61 -31.74
N THR A 259 -3.93 104.37 -30.65
CA THR A 259 -4.79 105.39 -30.03
C THR A 259 -3.97 106.56 -29.47
N ILE A 260 -2.82 106.31 -28.84
CA ILE A 260 -1.90 107.38 -28.40
C ILE A 260 -1.39 108.15 -29.62
N SER A 261 -0.89 107.46 -30.65
CA SER A 261 -0.37 108.10 -31.86
C SER A 261 -1.44 108.93 -32.59
N ASN A 262 -2.67 108.44 -32.68
CA ASN A 262 -3.79 109.18 -33.29
C ASN A 262 -4.17 110.39 -32.45
N ASN A 263 -4.23 110.24 -31.12
CA ASN A 263 -4.51 111.36 -30.22
C ASN A 263 -3.43 112.45 -30.32
N ASP A 264 -2.16 112.07 -30.41
CA ASP A 264 -1.06 113.02 -30.58
C ASP A 264 -1.10 113.70 -31.95
N LEU A 265 -1.41 112.97 -33.03
CA LEU A 265 -1.66 113.56 -34.35
C LEU A 265 -2.84 114.54 -34.34
N ASP A 266 -3.94 114.21 -33.68
CA ASP A 266 -5.11 115.09 -33.58
C ASP A 266 -4.81 116.34 -32.73
N LYS A 267 -4.04 116.22 -31.66
CA LYS A 267 -3.50 117.37 -30.93
C LYS A 267 -2.69 118.26 -31.86
N ASP A 268 -1.77 117.69 -32.64
CA ASP A 268 -0.93 118.46 -33.57
C ASP A 268 -1.76 119.16 -34.65
N ARG A 269 -2.76 118.47 -35.22
CA ARG A 269 -3.70 119.06 -36.18
C ARG A 269 -4.52 120.19 -35.55
N ALA A 270 -5.00 120.02 -34.32
CA ALA A 270 -5.73 121.06 -33.61
C ALA A 270 -4.85 122.29 -33.36
N LEU A 271 -3.59 122.10 -32.95
CA LEU A 271 -2.61 123.17 -32.79
C LEU A 271 -2.32 123.90 -34.11
N ASP A 272 -2.17 123.17 -35.21
CA ASP A 272 -1.98 123.77 -36.53
C ASP A 272 -3.23 124.52 -37.00
N GLY A 273 -4.42 123.97 -36.78
CA GLY A 273 -5.70 124.64 -37.05
C GLY A 273 -5.85 125.95 -36.29
N LEU A 274 -5.53 125.96 -34.99
CA LEU A 274 -5.50 127.18 -34.17
C LEU A 274 -4.50 128.21 -34.71
N GLN A 275 -3.30 127.77 -35.09
CA GLN A 275 -2.28 128.65 -35.63
C GLN A 275 -2.68 129.24 -36.99
N ILE A 276 -3.34 128.46 -37.86
CA ILE A 276 -3.87 128.92 -39.14
C ILE A 276 -4.98 129.96 -38.92
N LEU A 277 -5.93 129.68 -38.02
CA LEU A 277 -7.02 130.62 -37.68
C LEU A 277 -6.46 131.93 -37.13
N TYR A 278 -5.51 131.85 -36.20
CA TYR A 278 -4.82 133.03 -35.67
C TYR A 278 -4.16 133.85 -36.79
N ARG A 279 -3.40 133.20 -37.68
CA ARG A 279 -2.75 133.88 -38.82
C ARG A 279 -3.76 134.49 -39.79
N MET A 280 -4.89 133.84 -40.07
CA MET A 280 -5.93 134.41 -40.93
C MET A 280 -6.58 135.65 -40.30
N LEU A 281 -6.86 135.62 -39.00
CA LEU A 281 -7.43 136.76 -38.28
C LEU A 281 -6.44 137.92 -38.19
N CYS A 282 -5.15 137.64 -37.96
CA CYS A 282 -4.09 138.66 -38.02
C CYS A 282 -3.98 139.30 -39.41
N LYS A 283 -4.00 138.49 -40.49
CA LYS A 283 -3.99 138.99 -41.87
C LYS A 283 -5.22 139.86 -42.18
N ARG A 284 -6.40 139.52 -41.66
CA ARG A 284 -7.61 140.34 -41.87
C ARG A 284 -7.51 141.73 -41.22
N ARG A 285 -6.74 141.85 -40.14
CA ARG A 285 -6.59 143.08 -39.36
C ARG A 285 -5.30 143.84 -39.70
N ASP A 286 -4.54 143.39 -40.71
CA ASP A 286 -3.20 143.88 -41.07
C ASP A 286 -2.24 143.96 -39.86
N LEU A 287 -2.26 142.92 -39.01
CA LEU A 287 -1.34 142.77 -37.89
C LEU A 287 -0.32 141.65 -38.16
N ASP A 288 0.94 141.88 -37.76
CA ASP A 288 1.96 140.85 -37.82
C ASP A 288 1.73 139.77 -36.75
N ALA A 289 1.77 138.50 -37.19
CA ALA A 289 1.52 137.35 -36.34
C ALA A 289 2.75 137.06 -35.44
N HIS A 290 2.74 137.53 -34.20
CA HIS A 290 3.87 137.38 -33.27
C HIS A 290 3.84 136.10 -32.41
N PHE A 291 2.68 135.44 -32.24
CA PHE A 291 2.59 134.26 -31.38
C PHE A 291 2.98 132.97 -32.11
N ASN A 292 3.74 132.12 -31.41
CA ASN A 292 4.23 130.84 -31.93
C ASN A 292 3.26 129.68 -31.60
N ARG A 293 3.39 128.55 -32.30
CA ARG A 293 2.52 127.36 -32.17
C ARG A 293 2.38 126.82 -30.74
N ARG A 294 3.35 127.08 -29.86
CA ARG A 294 3.34 126.60 -28.46
C ARG A 294 2.62 127.54 -27.48
N ASP A 295 2.35 128.78 -27.87
CA ASP A 295 1.63 129.76 -27.03
C ASP A 295 0.11 129.65 -27.25
N VAL A 296 -0.44 128.47 -27.00
CA VAL A 296 -1.83 128.09 -27.32
C VAL A 296 -2.85 128.97 -26.59
N GLU A 297 -2.61 129.25 -25.31
CA GLU A 297 -3.54 130.05 -24.49
C GLU A 297 -3.70 131.48 -25.05
N LYS A 298 -2.58 132.12 -25.41
CA LYS A 298 -2.56 133.49 -25.93
C LYS A 298 -3.16 133.57 -27.34
N THR A 299 -2.89 132.57 -28.19
CA THR A 299 -3.47 132.49 -29.55
C THR A 299 -4.98 132.28 -29.49
N VAL A 300 -5.46 131.38 -28.63
CA VAL A 300 -6.90 131.15 -28.42
C VAL A 300 -7.60 132.38 -27.84
N ASP A 301 -7.01 133.06 -26.85
CA ASP A 301 -7.58 134.29 -26.28
C ASP A 301 -7.68 135.43 -27.30
N PHE A 302 -6.73 135.52 -28.24
CA PHE A 302 -6.82 136.47 -29.35
C PHE A 302 -7.93 136.09 -30.32
N ILE A 303 -7.97 134.82 -30.75
CA ILE A 303 -9.03 134.30 -31.64
C ILE A 303 -10.41 134.53 -31.03
N LYS A 304 -10.59 134.23 -29.73
CA LYS A 304 -11.86 134.40 -29.02
C LYS A 304 -12.32 135.85 -29.01
N ARG A 305 -11.43 136.78 -28.63
CA ARG A 305 -11.72 138.23 -28.64
C ARG A 305 -12.10 138.72 -30.03
N GLU A 306 -11.42 138.24 -31.07
CA GLU A 306 -11.70 138.64 -32.44
C GLU A 306 -13.03 138.07 -32.94
N ILE A 307 -13.34 136.79 -32.68
CA ILE A 307 -14.63 136.18 -33.03
C ILE A 307 -15.78 136.89 -32.29
N GLU A 308 -15.61 137.23 -31.01
CA GLU A 308 -16.60 138.02 -30.26
C GLU A 308 -16.84 139.39 -30.91
N LEU A 309 -15.78 140.07 -31.36
CA LEU A 309 -15.88 141.33 -32.08
C LEU A 309 -16.57 141.18 -33.43
N LEU A 310 -16.28 140.12 -34.19
CA LEU A 310 -16.95 139.80 -35.44
C LEU A 310 -18.44 139.49 -35.26
N ASN A 311 -18.78 138.76 -34.21
CA ASN A 311 -20.17 138.48 -33.86
C ASN A 311 -20.91 139.76 -33.44
N LEU A 312 -20.24 140.71 -32.78
CA LEU A 312 -20.82 142.03 -32.48
C LEU A 312 -21.07 142.83 -33.76
N VAL A 313 -20.12 142.86 -34.70
CA VAL A 313 -20.28 143.54 -35.99
C VAL A 313 -21.39 142.89 -36.84
N LEU A 314 -21.47 141.55 -36.88
CA LEU A 314 -22.55 140.84 -37.56
C LEU A 314 -23.91 141.16 -36.94
N ARG A 315 -24.02 141.18 -35.61
CA ARG A 315 -25.25 141.59 -34.91
C ARG A 315 -25.62 143.04 -35.19
N GLU A 316 -24.66 143.94 -35.38
CA GLU A 316 -24.93 145.32 -35.80
C GLU A 316 -25.36 145.42 -37.27
N LEU A 317 -24.82 144.56 -38.14
CA LEU A 317 -25.24 144.43 -39.54
C LEU A 317 -26.64 143.83 -39.68
N GLU A 318 -27.00 142.84 -38.87
CA GLU A 318 -28.36 142.28 -38.83
C GLU A 318 -29.38 143.30 -38.28
N LYS A 319 -28.95 144.14 -37.33
CA LYS A 319 -29.74 145.28 -36.82
C LYS A 319 -29.87 146.43 -37.84
N SER A 320 -28.93 146.57 -38.79
CA SER A 320 -29.02 147.57 -39.86
C SER A 320 -29.74 147.03 -41.12
N SER A 321 -29.68 145.72 -41.39
CA SER A 321 -30.41 145.03 -42.46
C SER A 321 -31.92 144.95 -42.22
N THR A 322 -32.40 145.16 -40.99
CA THR A 322 -33.84 145.18 -40.66
C THR A 322 -34.50 146.56 -40.81
N LYS A 323 -33.78 147.59 -41.29
CA LYS A 323 -34.31 148.97 -41.49
C LYS A 323 -34.31 149.50 -42.93
N GLY A 324 -34.03 148.69 -43.96
CA GLY A 324 -34.08 149.15 -45.36
C GLY A 324 -34.53 148.08 -46.36
N SER A 325 -35.72 148.25 -46.94
CA SER A 325 -36.31 147.63 -48.15
C SER A 325 -36.26 146.09 -48.27
N LYS A 326 -37.38 145.35 -48.17
CA LYS A 326 -38.43 145.17 -49.21
C LYS A 326 -37.91 145.12 -50.66
N SER A 327 -37.61 143.92 -51.16
CA SER A 327 -38.10 143.41 -52.46
C SER A 327 -37.75 141.91 -52.58
N ALA A 328 -38.73 141.15 -53.08
CA ALA A 328 -38.74 139.69 -53.26
C ALA A 328 -38.14 139.30 -54.63
N PRO A 329 -38.34 138.07 -55.16
CA PRO A 329 -38.08 136.70 -54.68
C PRO A 329 -37.23 135.91 -55.72
N GLN A 330 -37.35 134.56 -55.72
CA GLN A 330 -36.90 133.55 -56.71
C GLN A 330 -35.49 133.00 -56.51
N ASP A 331 -35.15 131.77 -56.89
CA ASP A 331 -35.80 130.48 -57.18
C ASP A 331 -34.60 129.55 -57.45
N GLY A 332 -34.81 128.22 -57.42
CA GLY A 332 -33.92 127.29 -58.12
C GLY A 332 -32.85 126.64 -57.25
N ALA A 333 -33.07 125.50 -56.60
CA ALA A 333 -33.27 124.15 -57.16
C ALA A 333 -31.96 123.34 -57.34
N LEU A 334 -32.15 122.05 -57.05
CA LEU A 334 -31.46 120.86 -57.56
C LEU A 334 -30.42 120.18 -56.66
N CYS A 335 -30.84 118.98 -56.25
CA CYS A 335 -30.16 117.68 -56.39
C CYS A 335 -28.79 117.49 -55.72
N GLY A 336 -28.49 116.35 -55.10
CA GLY A 336 -29.16 115.06 -55.06
C GLY A 336 -28.15 114.00 -54.56
N ALA A 337 -28.60 112.74 -54.61
CA ALA A 337 -27.81 111.50 -54.48
C ALA A 337 -27.22 111.20 -53.09
N GLN A 338 -27.66 110.13 -52.41
CA GLN A 338 -27.15 108.74 -52.60
C GLN A 338 -25.64 108.69 -52.34
N LEU A 339 -25.16 107.98 -51.32
CA LEU A 339 -25.26 106.52 -51.12
C LEU A 339 -25.02 106.16 -49.65
#